data_AF-A0A1N6U213-F1
#
_entry.id   AF-A0A1N6U213-F1
#
_cell.length_a   1.000
_cell.length_b   1.000
_cell.length_c   1.000
_cell.angle_alpha   90.00
_cell.angle_beta   90.00
_cell.angle_gamma   90.00
#
_symmetry.space_group_name_H-M   'P 1'
#
loop_
_entity.id
_entity.type
_entity.pdbx_description
1 polymer ?
#
loop_
_entity_poly.entity_id
_entity_poly.type
_entity_poly.pdbx_seq_one_letter_code
_entity_poly.pdbx_strand_id
1 'polypeptide(L)'
;METGSAGFDALKKALFTRLDAGTTGTLFVATDDNHAAQIVLFKGQLLGLAYAGTSNADALSALMHLKTLRFSFTPELVYPLADTLLPDQSQRLLQGIGYRPQPKQIEAQPQPAPEPEPAEAAPRSKTLRVYRGQVISGSL
;
A
#
# COMPACT_ATOMS: atom_id res chain seq x y z
N MET A 1 16.37 -8.21 14.72
CA MET A 1 15.89 -8.86 13.50
C MET A 1 15.22 -10.16 13.94
N GLU A 2 13.89 -10.22 13.93
CA GLU A 2 13.14 -11.42 14.33
C GLU A 2 12.80 -12.23 13.08
N THR A 3 13.57 -13.28 12.81
CA THR A 3 13.28 -14.26 11.74
C THR A 3 12.69 -15.51 12.39
N GLY A 4 11.42 -15.42 12.80
CA GLY A 4 10.64 -16.57 13.22
C GLY A 4 10.15 -17.35 12.00
N SER A 5 10.38 -18.66 11.98
CA SER A 5 9.65 -19.58 11.10
C SER A 5 8.18 -19.56 11.51
N ALA A 6 7.30 -19.11 10.64
CA ALA A 6 5.88 -18.96 10.95
C ALA A 6 5.01 -19.35 9.76
N GLY A 7 3.78 -19.80 10.02
CA GLY A 7 2.83 -20.16 8.96
C GLY A 7 2.18 -18.94 8.30
N PHE A 8 1.29 -19.20 7.36
CA PHE A 8 0.53 -18.15 6.65
C PHE A 8 -0.26 -17.21 7.58
N ASP A 9 -0.76 -17.69 8.72
CA ASP A 9 -1.46 -16.83 9.69
C ASP A 9 -0.57 -15.74 10.30
N ALA A 10 0.69 -16.05 10.57
CA ALA A 10 1.63 -15.06 11.07
C ALA A 10 1.98 -14.03 9.99
N LEU A 11 2.12 -14.50 8.73
CA LEU A 11 2.30 -13.62 7.58
C LEU A 11 1.11 -12.66 7.42
N LYS A 12 -0.13 -13.16 7.50
CA LYS A 12 -1.35 -12.34 7.48
C LYS A 12 -1.33 -11.28 8.57
N LYS A 13 -1.03 -11.68 9.81
CA LYS A 13 -0.98 -10.74 10.95
C LYS A 13 0.03 -9.62 10.71
N ALA A 14 1.23 -9.96 10.22
CA ALA A 14 2.26 -8.98 9.89
C ALA A 14 1.80 -8.05 8.76
N LEU A 15 1.21 -8.60 7.69
CA LEU A 15 0.67 -7.85 6.56
C LEU A 15 -0.42 -6.86 7.02
N PHE A 16 -1.41 -7.31 7.79
CA PHE A 16 -2.53 -6.49 8.24
C PHE A 16 -2.07 -5.33 9.12
N THR A 17 -1.14 -5.60 10.05
CA THR A 17 -0.52 -4.57 10.89
C THR A 17 0.12 -3.46 10.03
N ARG A 18 0.74 -3.81 8.91
CA ARG A 18 1.42 -2.87 8.01
C ARG A 18 0.46 -2.08 7.12
N LEU A 19 -0.65 -2.71 6.71
CA LEU A 19 -1.73 -2.05 5.99
C LEU A 19 -2.41 -0.99 6.88
N ASP A 20 -2.78 -1.36 8.10
CA ASP A 20 -3.38 -0.44 9.08
C ASP A 20 -2.44 0.75 9.38
N ALA A 21 -1.15 0.47 9.55
CA ALA A 21 -0.13 1.49 9.80
C ALA A 21 0.17 2.41 8.60
N GLY A 22 -0.40 2.17 7.41
CA GLY A 22 -0.19 3.04 6.26
C GLY A 22 1.22 2.95 5.65
N THR A 23 1.92 1.84 5.87
CA THR A 23 3.35 1.72 5.50
C THR A 23 3.59 1.58 4.00
N THR A 24 4.78 1.97 3.56
CA THR A 24 5.33 1.73 2.22
C THR A 24 6.55 0.83 2.36
N GLY A 25 6.66 -0.19 1.51
CA GLY A 25 7.79 -1.10 1.51
C GLY A 25 7.45 -2.46 0.93
N THR A 26 8.37 -3.41 1.07
CA THR A 26 8.21 -4.78 0.58
C THR A 26 8.40 -5.77 1.70
N LEU A 27 7.47 -6.71 1.82
CA LEU A 27 7.60 -7.88 2.66
C LEU A 27 8.18 -9.01 1.80
N PHE A 28 9.41 -9.41 2.08
CA PHE A 28 10.05 -10.56 1.46
C PHE A 28 9.70 -11.81 2.24
N VAL A 29 9.31 -12.87 1.55
CA VAL A 29 8.98 -14.16 2.13
C VAL A 29 9.92 -15.20 1.53
N ALA A 30 10.70 -15.87 2.37
CA ALA A 30 11.45 -17.06 2.01
C ALA A 30 10.61 -18.29 2.36
N THR A 31 10.48 -19.19 1.40
CA THR A 31 9.69 -20.42 1.50
C THR A 31 10.59 -21.65 1.56
N ASP A 32 10.03 -22.81 1.90
CA ASP A 32 10.79 -24.06 1.99
C ASP A 32 11.20 -24.67 0.64
N ASP A 33 10.48 -24.32 -0.43
CA ASP A 33 10.77 -24.70 -1.82
C ASP A 33 11.86 -23.82 -2.49
N ASN A 34 12.60 -23.04 -1.71
CA ASN A 34 13.69 -22.15 -2.16
C ASN A 34 13.26 -21.03 -3.14
N HIS A 35 11.97 -20.73 -3.20
CA HIS A 35 11.47 -19.57 -3.93
C HIS A 35 11.26 -18.38 -2.97
N ALA A 36 11.49 -17.17 -3.48
CA ALA A 36 11.20 -15.95 -2.74
C ALA A 36 9.88 -15.36 -3.23
N ALA A 37 9.02 -14.97 -2.31
CA ALA A 37 7.87 -14.14 -2.60
C ALA A 37 8.12 -12.69 -2.20
N GLN A 38 7.46 -11.78 -2.90
CA GLN A 38 7.45 -10.35 -2.59
C GLN A 38 6.00 -9.90 -2.44
N ILE A 39 5.71 -9.18 -1.36
CA ILE A 39 4.42 -8.52 -1.15
C ILE A 39 4.69 -7.03 -0.98
N VAL A 40 4.20 -6.22 -1.93
CA VAL A 40 4.55 -4.81 -2.03
C VAL A 40 3.41 -3.94 -1.51
N LEU A 41 3.75 -3.05 -0.58
CA LEU A 41 2.84 -2.10 0.05
C LEU A 41 3.21 -0.68 -0.35
N PHE A 42 2.19 0.14 -0.60
CA PHE A 42 2.36 1.57 -0.84
C PHE A 42 1.30 2.35 -0.07
N LYS A 43 1.72 3.15 0.91
CA LYS A 43 0.84 3.98 1.75
C LYS A 43 -0.33 3.20 2.38
N GLY A 44 -0.07 1.97 2.84
CA GLY A 44 -1.10 1.10 3.43
C GLY A 44 -2.01 0.40 2.42
N GLN A 45 -1.70 0.48 1.13
CA GLN A 45 -2.39 -0.28 0.10
C GLN A 45 -1.51 -1.44 -0.37
N LEU A 46 -2.12 -2.60 -0.58
CA LEU A 46 -1.43 -3.70 -1.26
C LEU A 46 -1.35 -3.38 -2.75
N LEU A 47 -0.13 -3.18 -3.24
CA LEU A 47 0.15 -2.88 -4.65
C LEU A 47 0.17 -4.15 -5.50
N GLY A 48 0.62 -5.25 -4.92
CA GLY A 48 0.66 -6.55 -5.58
C GLY A 48 1.59 -7.50 -4.86
N LEU A 49 1.59 -8.74 -5.34
CA LEU A 49 2.43 -9.79 -4.78
C LEU A 49 2.88 -10.76 -5.86
N ALA A 50 4.07 -11.32 -5.71
CA ALA A 50 4.68 -12.21 -6.67
C ALA A 50 5.34 -13.39 -5.95
N TYR A 51 5.24 -14.57 -6.53
CA TYR A 51 5.85 -15.80 -6.01
C TYR A 51 6.07 -16.80 -7.14
N ALA A 52 7.30 -17.31 -7.30
CA ALA A 52 7.64 -18.36 -8.27
C ALA A 52 7.13 -18.12 -9.71
N GLY A 53 7.13 -16.85 -10.17
CA GLY A 53 6.65 -16.48 -11.51
C GLY A 53 5.14 -16.28 -11.63
N THR A 54 4.38 -16.51 -10.56
CA THR A 54 2.96 -16.15 -10.44
C THR A 54 2.78 -14.80 -9.74
N SER A 55 1.63 -14.17 -9.96
CA SER A 55 1.30 -12.86 -9.40
C SER A 55 -0.06 -12.88 -8.71
N ASN A 56 -0.26 -11.95 -7.79
CA ASN A 56 -1.55 -11.58 -7.23
C ASN A 56 -2.33 -12.79 -6.68
N ALA A 57 -3.55 -13.04 -7.16
CA ALA A 57 -4.40 -14.09 -6.60
C ALA A 57 -3.73 -15.48 -6.61
N ASP A 58 -3.02 -15.81 -7.68
CA ASP A 58 -2.33 -17.10 -7.82
C ASP A 58 -1.16 -17.22 -6.85
N ALA A 59 -0.35 -16.16 -6.76
CA ALA A 59 0.77 -16.10 -5.81
C ALA A 59 0.29 -16.23 -4.36
N LEU A 60 -0.79 -15.52 -4.01
CA LEU A 60 -1.38 -15.59 -2.67
C LEU A 60 -1.92 -16.99 -2.38
N SER A 61 -2.66 -17.58 -3.32
CA SER A 61 -3.19 -18.93 -3.19
C SER A 61 -2.07 -19.93 -2.95
N ALA A 62 -0.96 -19.84 -3.68
CA ALA A 62 0.19 -20.69 -3.45
C ALA A 62 0.78 -20.51 -2.04
N LEU A 63 0.99 -19.27 -1.60
CA LEU A 63 1.50 -18.97 -0.24
C LEU A 63 0.60 -19.50 0.88
N MET A 64 -0.71 -19.59 0.67
CA MET A 64 -1.67 -20.13 1.66
C MET A 64 -1.46 -21.62 1.95
N HIS A 65 -0.89 -22.38 1.00
CA HIS A 65 -0.68 -23.82 1.13
C HIS A 65 0.70 -24.17 1.70
N LEU A 66 1.59 -23.18 1.84
CA LEU A 66 2.93 -23.38 2.37
C LEU A 66 2.91 -23.46 3.89
N LYS A 67 3.67 -24.44 4.43
CA LYS A 67 3.69 -24.72 5.87
C LYS A 67 4.64 -23.81 6.64
N THR A 68 5.77 -23.49 6.03
CA THR A 68 6.87 -22.80 6.69
C THR A 68 7.28 -21.57 5.90
N LEU A 69 7.03 -20.40 6.46
CA LEU A 69 7.39 -19.12 5.88
C LEU A 69 8.32 -18.38 6.82
N ARG A 70 9.34 -17.73 6.27
CA ARG A 70 10.14 -16.73 6.98
C ARG A 70 9.98 -15.43 6.24
N PHE A 71 9.67 -14.35 6.93
CA PHE A 71 9.45 -13.08 6.26
C PHE A 71 10.12 -11.93 6.98
N SER A 72 10.52 -10.94 6.20
CA SER A 72 11.09 -9.69 6.68
C SER A 72 10.54 -8.53 5.88
N PHE A 73 10.30 -7.41 6.56
CA PHE A 73 9.81 -6.20 5.93
C PHE A 73 10.97 -5.21 5.72
N THR A 74 11.10 -4.72 4.51
CA THR A 74 12.04 -3.65 4.17
C THR A 74 11.24 -2.37 3.90
N PRO A 75 11.25 -1.40 4.84
CA PRO A 75 10.54 -0.13 4.66
C PRO A 75 11.14 0.67 3.51
N GLU A 76 10.33 1.51 2.87
CA GLU A 76 10.71 2.42 1.77
C GLU A 76 11.26 1.74 0.50
N LEU A 77 11.39 0.42 0.48
CA LEU A 77 11.74 -0.35 -0.70
C LEU A 77 10.48 -0.83 -1.41
N VAL A 78 10.17 -0.25 -2.56
CA VAL A 78 9.10 -0.71 -3.45
C VAL A 78 9.71 -1.62 -4.51
N TYR A 79 9.61 -2.93 -4.33
CA TYR A 79 10.16 -3.88 -5.28
C TYR A 79 9.37 -3.87 -6.60
N PRO A 80 10.01 -3.96 -7.77
CA PRO A 80 9.31 -3.97 -9.05
C PRO A 80 8.43 -5.21 -9.19
N LEU A 81 7.19 -5.00 -9.62
CA LEU A 81 6.23 -6.06 -9.91
C LEU A 81 5.94 -6.11 -11.41
N ALA A 82 5.76 -7.32 -11.94
CA ALA A 82 5.32 -7.51 -13.32
C ALA A 82 3.85 -7.12 -13.51
N ASP A 83 3.02 -7.30 -12.48
CA ASP A 83 1.59 -7.00 -12.48
C ASP A 83 1.20 -6.31 -11.17
N THR A 84 0.42 -5.24 -11.25
CA THR A 84 -0.05 -4.47 -10.09
C THR A 84 -1.56 -4.51 -9.99
N LEU A 85 -2.05 -4.52 -8.75
CA LEU A 85 -3.46 -4.56 -8.44
C LEU A 85 -4.07 -3.15 -8.56
N LEU A 86 -5.24 -3.10 -9.18
CA LEU A 86 -6.13 -1.95 -9.01
C LEU A 86 -6.67 -1.93 -7.56
N PRO A 87 -7.07 -0.76 -7.03
CA PRO A 87 -7.56 -0.63 -5.66
C PRO A 87 -8.67 -1.62 -5.28
N ASP A 88 -9.68 -1.80 -6.14
CA ASP A 88 -10.77 -2.75 -5.91
C ASP A 88 -10.30 -4.21 -5.87
N GLN A 89 -9.33 -4.57 -6.73
CA GLN A 89 -8.78 -5.93 -6.77
C GLN A 89 -7.97 -6.22 -5.51
N SER A 90 -7.14 -5.25 -5.09
CA SER A 90 -6.39 -5.28 -3.84
C SER A 90 -7.32 -5.49 -2.65
N GLN A 91 -8.41 -4.72 -2.58
CA GLN A 91 -9.38 -4.83 -1.49
C GLN A 91 -10.08 -6.20 -1.48
N ARG A 92 -10.52 -6.71 -2.63
CA ARG A 92 -11.15 -8.05 -2.75
C ARG A 92 -10.20 -9.16 -2.31
N LEU A 93 -8.95 -9.10 -2.75
CA LEU A 93 -7.92 -10.08 -2.41
C LEU A 93 -7.64 -10.08 -0.90
N LEU A 94 -7.48 -8.89 -0.30
CA LEU A 94 -7.31 -8.73 1.13
C LEU A 94 -8.54 -9.21 1.93
N GLN A 95 -9.75 -8.90 1.47
CA GLN A 95 -10.98 -9.39 2.11
C GLN A 95 -11.09 -10.91 2.08
N GLY A 96 -10.62 -11.56 1.00
CA GLY A 96 -10.60 -13.01 0.84
C GLY A 96 -9.73 -13.72 1.87
N ILE A 97 -8.67 -13.07 2.36
CA ILE A 97 -7.82 -13.59 3.43
C ILE A 97 -8.22 -13.09 4.83
N GLY A 98 -9.36 -12.40 4.94
CA GLY A 98 -9.94 -11.96 6.20
C GLY A 98 -9.53 -10.58 6.66
N TYR A 99 -8.86 -9.77 5.82
CA TYR A 99 -8.58 -8.38 6.18
C TYR A 99 -9.90 -7.60 6.27
N ARG A 100 -10.04 -6.83 7.34
CA ARG A 100 -11.10 -5.85 7.52
C ARG A 100 -10.41 -4.56 7.91
N PRO A 101 -10.41 -3.53 7.03
CA PRO A 101 -9.76 -2.28 7.37
C PRO A 101 -10.41 -1.74 8.64
N GLN A 102 -9.60 -1.46 9.65
CA GLN A 102 -10.12 -0.74 10.79
C GLN A 102 -10.48 0.66 10.32
N PRO A 103 -11.67 1.19 10.69
CA PRO A 103 -11.95 2.59 10.46
C PRO A 103 -10.85 3.36 11.18
N LYS A 104 -9.96 3.99 10.42
CA LYS A 104 -9.04 4.99 10.98
C LYS A 104 -9.96 6.01 11.63
N GLN A 105 -9.93 6.09 12.96
CA GLN A 105 -10.52 7.23 13.64
C GLN A 105 -9.82 8.42 12.99
N ILE A 106 -10.58 9.15 12.18
CA ILE A 106 -10.20 10.49 11.78
C ILE A 106 -10.16 11.21 13.13
N GLU A 107 -8.98 11.31 13.75
CA GLU A 107 -8.75 12.33 14.74
C GLU A 107 -9.15 13.60 14.02
N ALA A 108 -10.33 14.10 14.37
CA ALA A 108 -10.78 15.39 13.94
C ALA A 108 -9.71 16.34 14.44
N GLN A 109 -8.79 16.73 13.55
CA GLN A 109 -8.02 17.94 13.76
C GLN A 109 -9.07 18.98 14.15
N PRO A 110 -8.95 19.65 15.31
CA PRO A 110 -9.89 20.68 15.68
C PRO A 110 -9.91 21.65 14.51
N GLN A 111 -11.05 21.72 13.82
CA GLN A 111 -11.28 22.76 12.84
C GLN A 111 -11.13 24.07 13.62
N PRO A 112 -10.18 24.95 13.27
CA PRO A 112 -10.21 26.29 13.84
C PRO A 112 -11.59 26.87 13.48
N ALA A 113 -12.28 27.38 14.50
CA ALA A 113 -13.61 27.96 14.38
C ALA A 113 -13.65 28.96 13.22
N PRO A 114 -14.77 29.07 12.48
CA PRO A 114 -14.89 30.04 11.40
C PRO A 114 -14.77 31.45 12.00
N GLU A 115 -13.65 32.11 11.72
CA GLU A 115 -13.47 33.53 11.96
C GLU A 115 -14.37 34.29 10.96
N PRO A 116 -15.20 35.25 11.40
CA PRO A 116 -16.16 35.90 10.52
C PRO A 116 -15.46 36.73 9.45
N GLU A 117 -15.83 36.47 8.18
CA GLU A 117 -15.38 37.20 6.99
C GLU A 117 -15.77 38.70 7.05
N PRO A 118 -14.86 39.61 6.70
CA PRO A 118 -15.24 40.84 6.01
C PRO A 118 -15.21 40.60 4.51
N ALA A 119 -16.35 40.83 3.86
CA ALA A 119 -16.49 40.84 2.42
C ALA A 119 -15.71 42.00 1.79
N GLU A 120 -14.79 41.73 0.86
CA GLU A 120 -14.51 42.63 -0.27
C GLU A 120 -13.76 41.94 -1.43
N ALA A 121 -14.42 41.98 -2.59
CA ALA A 121 -13.99 41.92 -3.99
C ALA A 121 -12.64 41.29 -4.45
N ALA A 122 -12.77 40.40 -5.45
CA ALA A 122 -11.80 39.68 -6.29
C ALA A 122 -10.80 40.58 -7.10
N PRO A 123 -9.83 40.07 -7.92
CA PRO A 123 -9.68 38.70 -8.45
C PRO A 123 -8.25 38.12 -8.68
N ARG A 124 -8.24 36.83 -9.07
CA ARG A 124 -7.22 36.06 -9.83
C ARG A 124 -5.89 35.72 -9.13
N SER A 125 -5.67 34.42 -8.97
CA SER A 125 -4.31 33.84 -8.97
C SER A 125 -4.29 32.60 -9.88
N LYS A 126 -3.43 32.67 -10.89
CA LYS A 126 -3.32 31.74 -12.01
C LYS A 126 -2.84 30.37 -11.51
N THR A 127 -3.55 29.30 -11.88
CA THR A 127 -3.12 27.91 -11.65
C THR A 127 -1.88 27.62 -12.49
N LEU A 128 -0.72 27.47 -11.85
CA LEU A 128 0.46 26.90 -12.49
C LEU A 128 0.29 25.39 -12.64
N ARG A 129 0.23 24.91 -13.89
CA ARG A 129 0.31 23.49 -14.24
C ARG A 129 1.65 23.23 -14.91
N VAL A 130 2.47 22.37 -14.32
CA VAL A 130 3.74 21.92 -14.90
C VAL A 130 3.51 20.57 -15.57
N TYR A 131 3.75 20.47 -16.87
CA TYR A 131 3.76 19.19 -17.60
C TYR A 131 5.07 19.06 -18.37
N ARG A 132 5.79 17.95 -18.13
CA ARG A 132 6.99 17.49 -18.86
C ARG A 132 7.95 18.60 -19.33
N GLY A 133 8.56 19.30 -18.37
CA GLY A 133 9.83 20.00 -18.61
C GLY A 133 9.80 21.21 -19.54
N GLN A 134 8.64 21.75 -19.91
CA GLN A 134 8.55 23.04 -20.60
C GLN A 134 7.48 23.93 -19.97
N VAL A 135 7.89 25.17 -19.66
CA VAL A 135 7.04 26.21 -19.06
C VAL A 135 6.29 26.93 -20.18
N ILE A 136 4.96 26.79 -20.22
CA ILE A 136 4.11 27.52 -21.15
C ILE A 136 3.34 28.58 -20.35
N SER A 137 3.70 29.85 -20.54
CA SER A 137 2.95 30.98 -20.00
C SER A 137 1.76 31.28 -20.89
N GLY A 138 0.56 30.87 -20.47
CA GLY A 138 -0.68 31.30 -21.09
C GLY A 138 -1.04 32.72 -20.66
N SER A 139 -0.96 33.67 -21.58
CA SER A 139 -1.57 35.00 -21.46
C SER A 139 -2.86 35.02 -22.27
N LEU A 140 -3.95 35.45 -21.62
CA LEU A 140 -5.13 36.00 -22.30
C LEU A 140 -4.80 37.39 -22.82
#